data_AF-A0A7S1LNK6-F1
#
_entry.id   AF-A0A7S1LNK6-F1
#
_cell.length_a   1.000
_cell.length_b   1.000
_cell.length_c   1.000
_cell.angle_alpha   90.00
_cell.angle_beta   90.00
_cell.angle_gamma   90.00
#
_symmetry.space_group_name_H-M   'P 1'
#
loop_
_entity.id
_entity.type
_entity.pdbx_description
1 polymer ?
#
loop_
_entity_poly.entity_id
_entity_poly.type
_entity_poly.pdbx_seq_one_letter_code
_entity_poly.pdbx_strand_id
1 'polypeptide(L)'
;ETEVKMSIGAEAFVARSTRCVSRGWLDVEGRQAGEEGAVDLSHSAVDEGAVLPVLSLDLSSHHTQPPGHLTESELLGLMEKHGIGTDASMAQHVSNVCKRDYVELDESNRQMKPTPLGLALAHGFTLIDQELVLPTVRASIENACTRISKGQSRHPEVVAHSLRMFERKFVNYCRLVDRLPLMLAIALSKKSGRAPAGANAAYAEELWAESAKLIQEVSLEDLLKRRENVDLRTASDTGEPETAAAAEGPAGEGVLQAQRVLEELGFGPAEGPG
;
A
#
# COMPACT_ATOMS: atom_id res chain seq x y z
N GLU A 1 25.75 14.84 -22.70
CA GLU A 1 25.80 15.33 -21.31
C GLU A 1 27.20 15.85 -21.04
N THR A 2 27.31 16.92 -20.27
CA THR A 2 28.56 17.57 -19.89
C THR A 2 28.56 17.71 -18.37
N GLU A 3 29.63 17.27 -17.72
CA GLU A 3 29.82 17.37 -16.27
C GLU A 3 31.08 18.21 -15.99
N VAL A 4 30.96 19.20 -15.10
CA VAL A 4 32.07 20.05 -14.65
C VAL A 4 32.21 19.92 -13.15
N LYS A 5 33.39 19.51 -12.70
CA LYS A 5 33.74 19.39 -11.28
C LYS A 5 34.57 20.59 -10.86
N MET A 6 34.18 21.21 -9.75
CA MET A 6 34.82 22.41 -9.22
C MET A 6 35.18 22.17 -7.76
N SER A 7 36.31 22.69 -7.32
CA SER A 7 36.75 22.65 -5.92
C SER A 7 36.79 24.05 -5.33
N ILE A 8 36.12 24.27 -4.20
CA ILE A 8 36.19 25.52 -3.44
C ILE A 8 36.75 25.17 -2.06
N GLY A 9 38.02 25.52 -1.83
CA GLY A 9 38.72 25.10 -0.60
C GLY A 9 38.90 23.58 -0.54
N ALA A 10 38.33 22.95 0.48
CA ALA A 10 38.35 21.49 0.67
C ALA A 10 37.12 20.78 0.08
N GLU A 11 36.09 21.52 -0.32
CA GLU A 11 34.79 20.98 -0.74
C GLU A 11 34.70 20.88 -2.27
N ALA A 12 34.02 19.84 -2.76
CA ALA A 12 33.82 19.58 -4.18
C ALA A 12 32.36 19.81 -4.59
N PHE A 13 32.18 20.50 -5.71
CA PHE A 13 30.89 20.83 -6.32
C PHE A 13 30.84 20.27 -7.74
N VAL A 14 29.64 19.88 -8.18
CA VAL A 14 29.42 19.30 -9.52
C VAL A 14 28.28 20.03 -10.21
N ALA A 15 28.55 20.53 -11.41
CA ALA A 15 27.54 21.07 -12.31
C ALA A 15 27.34 20.09 -13.48
N ARG A 16 26.10 19.76 -13.80
CA ARG A 16 25.73 18.90 -14.94
C ARG A 16 24.86 19.66 -15.92
N SER A 17 25.09 19.42 -17.21
CA SER A 17 24.31 19.99 -18.30
C SER A 17 24.00 18.94 -19.34
N THR A 18 22.75 18.88 -19.77
CA THR A 18 22.30 17.95 -20.80
C THR A 18 21.73 18.75 -21.97
N ARG A 19 22.35 18.59 -23.13
CA ARG A 19 21.89 19.21 -24.38
C ARG A 19 21.41 18.14 -25.35
N CYS A 20 20.18 18.32 -25.84
CA CYS A 20 19.61 17.47 -26.89
C CYS A 20 20.28 17.79 -28.24
N VAL A 21 20.98 16.81 -28.82
CA VAL A 21 21.63 16.95 -30.14
C VAL A 21 20.65 16.60 -31.28
N SER A 22 19.79 15.61 -31.06
CA SER A 22 18.74 15.21 -31.99
C SER A 22 17.46 14.93 -31.20
N ARG A 23 16.36 15.57 -31.61
CA ARG A 23 15.07 15.49 -30.93
C ARG A 23 14.38 14.14 -31.14
N GLY A 24 14.59 13.51 -32.29
CA GLY A 24 14.06 12.18 -32.58
C GLY A 24 12.55 12.09 -32.34
N TRP A 25 12.12 11.20 -31.45
CA TRP A 25 10.71 10.98 -31.13
C TRP A 25 10.02 12.17 -30.43
N LEU A 26 10.79 13.10 -29.84
CA LEU A 26 10.23 14.31 -29.21
C LEU A 26 9.57 15.24 -30.25
N ASP A 27 10.03 15.24 -31.50
CA ASP A 27 9.41 16.02 -32.58
C ASP A 27 8.00 15.50 -32.93
N VAL A 28 7.75 14.20 -32.71
CA VAL A 28 6.43 13.58 -32.96
C VAL A 28 5.48 13.88 -31.80
N GLU A 29 5.97 13.91 -30.56
CA GLU A 29 5.16 14.15 -29.37
C GLU A 29 4.91 15.65 -29.09
N GLY A 30 5.64 16.55 -29.77
CA GLY A 30 5.53 17.99 -29.56
C GLY A 30 6.04 18.47 -28.19
N ARG A 31 6.75 17.61 -27.45
CA ARG A 31 7.35 17.96 -26.16
C ARG A 31 8.67 18.71 -26.34
N GLN A 32 8.96 19.63 -25.44
CA GLN A 32 10.26 20.29 -25.43
C GLN A 32 11.34 19.32 -24.95
N ALA A 33 12.52 19.42 -25.56
CA ALA A 33 13.69 18.65 -25.16
C ALA A 33 14.45 19.41 -24.07
N GLY A 34 14.51 18.84 -22.87
CA GLY A 34 15.20 19.42 -21.70
C GLY A 34 14.23 19.94 -20.65
N GLU A 35 14.71 20.09 -19.42
CA GLU A 35 13.96 20.69 -18.32
C GLU A 35 14.01 22.22 -18.42
N GLU A 36 12.89 22.90 -18.15
CA GLU A 36 12.86 24.36 -18.04
C GLU A 36 13.81 24.81 -16.92
N GLY A 37 14.79 25.65 -17.25
CA GLY A 37 15.80 26.13 -16.30
C GLY A 37 17.07 25.28 -16.20
N ALA A 38 17.23 24.24 -17.04
CA ALA A 38 18.48 23.50 -17.13
C ALA A 38 19.66 24.42 -17.47
N VAL A 39 20.72 24.34 -16.68
CA VAL A 39 21.94 25.12 -16.90
C VAL A 39 22.63 24.62 -18.18
N ASP A 40 22.71 25.48 -19.18
CA ASP A 40 23.46 25.19 -20.41
C ASP A 40 24.94 25.53 -20.22
N LEU A 41 25.76 24.50 -20.00
CA LEU A 41 27.21 24.64 -19.88
C LEU A 41 27.92 24.59 -21.24
N SER A 42 27.18 24.42 -22.36
CA SER A 42 27.78 24.25 -23.69
C SER A 42 28.42 25.51 -24.27
N HIS A 43 28.07 26.68 -23.72
CA HIS A 43 28.68 27.97 -24.06
C HIS A 43 29.78 28.41 -23.09
N SER A 44 29.93 27.73 -21.96
CA SER A 44 30.99 27.99 -20.99
C SER A 44 32.22 27.18 -21.39
N ALA A 45 33.09 27.75 -22.21
CA ALA A 45 34.42 27.22 -22.48
C ALA A 45 35.26 27.30 -21.19
N VAL A 46 35.00 26.40 -20.26
CA VAL A 46 35.77 26.25 -19.02
C VAL A 46 36.87 25.25 -19.31
N ASP A 47 38.10 25.74 -19.40
CA ASP A 47 39.27 24.88 -19.55
C ASP A 47 39.58 24.16 -18.23
N GLU A 48 40.12 22.95 -18.33
CA GLU A 48 40.61 22.21 -17.16
C GLU A 48 41.69 23.03 -16.44
N GLY A 49 41.50 23.26 -15.14
CA GLY A 49 42.40 24.07 -14.32
C GLY A 49 42.10 25.58 -14.33
N ALA A 50 41.05 26.03 -15.00
CA ALA A 50 40.60 27.42 -14.91
C ALA A 50 40.16 27.79 -13.49
N VAL A 51 40.63 28.95 -13.02
CA VAL A 51 40.24 29.51 -11.71
C VAL A 51 39.13 30.54 -11.94
N LEU A 52 37.95 30.28 -11.38
CA LEU A 52 36.77 31.12 -11.52
C LEU A 52 36.45 31.83 -10.20
N PRO A 53 36.03 33.11 -10.23
CA PRO A 53 35.57 33.80 -9.02
C PRO A 53 34.23 33.23 -8.55
N VAL A 54 34.11 33.02 -7.24
CA VAL A 54 32.84 32.56 -6.62
C VAL A 54 31.92 33.76 -6.45
N LEU A 55 30.75 33.73 -7.11
CA LEU A 55 29.79 34.85 -7.09
C LEU A 55 28.91 34.86 -5.82
N SER A 56 28.43 33.68 -5.40
CA SER A 56 27.67 33.50 -4.17
C SER A 56 27.91 32.11 -3.59
N LEU A 57 27.79 32.00 -2.26
CA LEU A 57 27.79 30.75 -1.52
C LEU A 57 26.62 30.79 -0.55
N ASP A 58 25.61 29.98 -0.81
CA ASP A 58 24.41 29.91 -0.01
C ASP A 58 24.34 28.54 0.69
N LEU A 59 24.07 28.57 2.00
CA LEU A 59 23.83 27.36 2.78
C LEU A 59 22.32 27.18 2.96
N SER A 60 21.72 26.26 2.21
CA SER A 60 20.30 25.94 2.32
C SER A 60 20.05 24.78 3.29
N SER A 61 19.13 24.98 4.23
CA SER A 61 18.63 23.92 5.11
C SER A 61 17.36 23.34 4.52
N HIS A 62 17.37 22.04 4.21
CA HIS A 62 16.20 21.32 3.71
C HIS A 62 15.76 20.27 4.75
N HIS A 63 14.45 20.01 4.79
CA HIS A 63 13.86 18.95 5.60
C HIS A 63 13.26 17.89 4.67
N THR A 64 13.35 16.62 5.06
CA THR A 64 12.67 15.53 4.35
C THR A 64 11.16 15.68 4.50
N GLN A 65 10.44 15.50 3.40
CA GLN A 65 8.98 15.50 3.42
C GLN A 65 8.47 14.05 3.48
N PRO A 66 7.34 13.81 4.18
CA PRO A 66 6.70 12.50 4.13
C PRO A 66 6.24 12.19 2.69
N PRO A 67 6.20 10.92 2.30
CA PRO A 67 5.70 10.54 0.98
C PRO A 67 4.24 10.97 0.83
N GLY A 68 3.87 11.41 -0.37
CA GLY A 68 2.50 11.73 -0.73
C GLY A 68 1.62 10.48 -0.81
N HIS A 69 0.33 10.71 -1.04
CA HIS A 69 -0.58 9.63 -1.40
C HIS A 69 -0.25 9.12 -2.81
N LEU A 70 -0.51 7.84 -3.05
CA LEU A 70 -0.28 7.22 -4.34
C LEU A 70 -1.20 7.83 -5.40
N THR A 71 -0.65 8.10 -6.58
CA THR A 71 -1.43 8.32 -7.79
C THR A 71 -1.92 6.98 -8.35
N GLU A 72 -2.92 7.03 -9.23
CA GLU A 72 -3.40 5.85 -9.95
C GLU A 72 -2.26 5.12 -10.69
N SER A 73 -1.34 5.87 -11.29
CA SER A 73 -0.20 5.30 -12.03
C SER A 73 0.80 4.60 -11.12
N GLU A 74 1.09 5.18 -9.96
CA GLU A 74 1.97 4.56 -8.96
C GLU A 74 1.33 3.30 -8.37
N LEU A 75 0.01 3.31 -8.11
CA LEU A 75 -0.71 2.12 -7.66
C LEU A 75 -0.67 1.01 -8.70
N LEU A 76 -0.88 1.32 -9.99
CA LEU A 76 -0.76 0.33 -11.08
C LEU A 76 0.66 -0.24 -11.14
N GLY A 77 1.70 0.60 -11.01
CA GLY A 77 3.08 0.15 -10.95
C GLY A 77 3.37 -0.78 -9.76
N LEU A 78 2.78 -0.49 -8.58
CA LEU A 78 2.87 -1.37 -7.41
C LEU A 78 2.14 -2.70 -7.64
N MET A 79 0.94 -2.68 -8.22
CA MET A 79 0.17 -3.90 -8.54
C MET A 79 0.95 -4.81 -9.49
N GLU A 80 1.54 -4.25 -10.55
CA GLU A 80 2.39 -4.98 -11.49
C GLU A 80 3.63 -5.56 -10.79
N LYS A 81 4.33 -4.75 -9.99
CA LYS A 81 5.51 -5.18 -9.22
C LYS A 81 5.20 -6.32 -8.26
N HIS A 82 4.02 -6.31 -7.65
CA HIS A 82 3.56 -7.35 -6.74
C HIS A 82 2.88 -8.53 -7.44
N GLY A 83 2.66 -8.46 -8.76
CA GLY A 83 2.07 -9.54 -9.55
C GLY A 83 0.60 -9.80 -9.21
N ILE A 84 -0.16 -8.75 -8.93
CA ILE A 84 -1.62 -8.82 -8.71
C ILE A 84 -2.37 -8.05 -9.79
N GLY A 85 -3.55 -8.52 -10.16
CA GLY A 85 -4.33 -7.90 -11.23
C GLY A 85 -3.81 -8.23 -12.63
N THR A 86 -3.17 -9.38 -12.80
CA THR A 86 -2.73 -9.89 -14.10
C THR A 86 -3.91 -10.03 -15.08
N ASP A 87 -3.62 -10.07 -16.39
CA ASP A 87 -4.61 -10.21 -17.48
C ASP A 87 -5.60 -9.01 -17.60
N ALA A 88 -5.04 -7.79 -17.64
CA ALA A 88 -5.80 -6.54 -17.81
C ALA A 88 -6.87 -6.26 -16.73
N SER A 89 -6.76 -6.89 -15.55
CA SER A 89 -7.74 -6.72 -14.46
C SER A 89 -7.40 -5.60 -13.47
N MET A 90 -6.19 -5.01 -13.52
CA MET A 90 -5.76 -3.93 -12.61
C MET A 90 -6.74 -2.75 -12.58
N ALA A 91 -7.11 -2.21 -13.74
CA ALA A 91 -8.03 -1.07 -13.84
C ALA A 91 -9.41 -1.38 -13.24
N GLN A 92 -9.89 -2.62 -13.37
CA GLN A 92 -11.15 -3.05 -12.77
C GLN A 92 -11.06 -3.08 -11.24
N HIS A 93 -9.95 -3.57 -10.67
CA HIS A 93 -9.74 -3.58 -9.23
C HIS A 93 -9.66 -2.16 -8.66
N VAL A 94 -8.92 -1.26 -9.32
CA VAL A 94 -8.84 0.16 -8.97
C VAL A 94 -10.23 0.82 -9.03
N SER A 95 -10.99 0.60 -10.11
CA SER A 95 -12.36 1.14 -10.24
C SER A 95 -13.29 0.64 -9.12
N ASN A 96 -13.15 -0.62 -8.71
CA ASN A 96 -13.99 -1.22 -7.68
C ASN A 96 -13.77 -0.60 -6.29
N VAL A 97 -12.53 -0.25 -5.93
CA VAL A 97 -12.24 0.37 -4.62
C VAL A 97 -12.73 1.81 -4.56
N CYS A 98 -12.64 2.55 -5.67
CA CYS A 98 -13.22 3.88 -5.78
C CYS A 98 -14.76 3.85 -5.74
N LYS A 99 -15.39 2.95 -6.50
CA LYS A 99 -16.86 2.78 -6.51
C LYS A 99 -17.45 2.41 -5.14
N ARG A 100 -16.67 1.74 -4.29
CA ARG A 100 -17.08 1.35 -2.94
C ARG A 100 -16.77 2.38 -1.86
N ASP A 101 -16.27 3.56 -2.25
CA ASP A 101 -15.95 4.64 -1.32
C ASP A 101 -14.88 4.26 -0.27
N TYR A 102 -13.95 3.37 -0.65
CA TYR A 102 -12.78 3.07 0.17
C TYR A 102 -11.64 4.06 -0.07
N VAL A 103 -11.62 4.64 -1.27
CA VAL A 103 -10.61 5.57 -1.72
C VAL A 103 -11.27 6.63 -2.59
N GLU A 104 -11.00 7.89 -2.28
CA GLU A 104 -11.41 9.05 -3.06
C GLU A 104 -10.26 9.50 -3.97
N LEU A 105 -10.60 9.88 -5.20
CA LEU A 105 -9.64 10.48 -6.14
C LEU A 105 -9.67 11.99 -5.96
N ASP A 106 -8.54 12.56 -5.55
CA ASP A 106 -8.35 14.00 -5.54
C ASP A 106 -8.15 14.49 -6.98
N GLU A 107 -9.14 15.22 -7.51
CA GLU A 107 -9.14 15.71 -8.89
C GLU A 107 -8.00 16.68 -9.18
N SER A 108 -7.45 17.36 -8.16
CA SER A 108 -6.38 18.35 -8.34
C SER A 108 -5.03 17.71 -8.69
N ASN A 109 -4.69 16.62 -8.00
CA ASN A 109 -3.37 15.98 -8.10
C ASN A 109 -3.45 14.52 -8.59
N ARG A 110 -4.64 14.03 -8.95
CA ARG A 110 -4.92 12.61 -9.27
C ARG A 110 -4.41 11.62 -8.21
N GLN A 111 -4.41 12.06 -6.96
CA GLN A 111 -3.98 11.25 -5.82
C GLN A 111 -5.13 10.45 -5.26
N MET A 112 -4.85 9.22 -4.85
CA MET A 112 -5.79 8.28 -4.27
C MET A 112 -5.73 8.38 -2.74
N LYS A 113 -6.72 9.03 -2.14
CA LYS A 113 -6.80 9.26 -0.69
C LYS A 113 -7.72 8.22 -0.05
N PRO A 114 -7.25 7.42 0.92
CA PRO A 114 -8.11 6.46 1.60
C PRO A 114 -9.17 7.19 2.43
N THR A 115 -10.42 6.72 2.34
CA THR A 115 -11.50 7.23 3.19
C THR A 115 -11.37 6.65 4.61
N PRO A 116 -12.04 7.24 5.62
CA PRO A 116 -12.05 6.66 6.96
C PRO A 116 -12.55 5.20 6.96
N LEU A 117 -13.53 4.88 6.11
CA LEU A 117 -14.03 3.51 5.94
C LEU A 117 -12.96 2.58 5.37
N GLY A 118 -12.30 2.98 4.28
CA GLY A 118 -11.22 2.18 3.68
C GLY A 118 -10.08 1.92 4.66
N LEU A 119 -9.70 2.94 5.43
CA LEU A 119 -8.65 2.86 6.43
C LEU A 119 -9.03 1.93 7.58
N ALA A 120 -10.26 2.02 8.10
CA ALA A 120 -10.76 1.11 9.14
C ALA A 120 -10.74 -0.35 8.69
N LEU A 121 -11.18 -0.64 7.47
CA LEU A 121 -11.17 -1.99 6.91
C LEU A 121 -9.74 -2.50 6.79
N ALA A 122 -8.82 -1.71 6.24
CA ALA A 122 -7.42 -2.10 6.12
C ALA A 122 -6.79 -2.39 7.50
N HIS A 123 -7.03 -1.53 8.49
CA HIS A 123 -6.51 -1.75 9.85
C HIS A 123 -7.13 -2.98 10.52
N GLY A 124 -8.44 -3.14 10.40
CA GLY A 124 -9.18 -4.25 10.99
C GLY A 124 -8.72 -5.59 10.42
N PHE A 125 -8.63 -5.70 9.09
CA PHE A 125 -8.13 -6.92 8.46
C PHE A 125 -6.65 -7.18 8.79
N THR A 126 -5.81 -6.14 8.87
CA THR A 126 -4.40 -6.29 9.27
C THR A 126 -4.27 -6.89 10.66
N LEU A 127 -5.10 -6.45 11.61
CA LEU A 127 -5.10 -6.99 12.96
C LEU A 127 -5.59 -8.45 13.00
N ILE A 128 -6.56 -8.82 12.17
CA ILE A 128 -7.10 -10.19 12.13
C ILE A 128 -6.09 -11.14 11.47
N ASP A 129 -5.64 -10.80 10.27
CA ASP A 129 -4.69 -11.56 9.47
C ASP A 129 -4.07 -10.62 8.42
N GLN A 130 -2.79 -10.29 8.61
CA GLN A 130 -2.05 -9.39 7.70
C GLN A 130 -2.08 -9.88 6.24
N GLU A 131 -2.11 -11.20 6.00
CA GLU A 131 -2.10 -11.75 4.65
C GLU A 131 -3.40 -11.48 3.87
N LEU A 132 -4.47 -11.03 4.54
CA LEU A 132 -5.69 -10.58 3.87
C LEU A 132 -5.54 -9.22 3.19
N VAL A 133 -4.60 -8.40 3.68
CA VAL A 133 -4.31 -7.05 3.14
C VAL A 133 -3.09 -7.10 2.21
N LEU A 134 -2.09 -7.92 2.55
CA LEU A 134 -0.88 -8.05 1.75
C LEU A 134 -1.15 -8.75 0.41
N PRO A 135 -0.46 -8.36 -0.68
CA PRO A 135 -0.69 -8.91 -2.01
C PRO A 135 -0.23 -10.37 -2.17
N THR A 136 0.45 -10.95 -1.17
CA THR A 136 1.17 -12.23 -1.27
C THR A 136 0.25 -13.40 -1.64
N VAL A 137 -0.87 -13.55 -0.92
CA VAL A 137 -1.83 -14.63 -1.16
C VAL A 137 -2.45 -14.50 -2.55
N ARG A 138 -2.83 -13.27 -2.93
CA ARG A 138 -3.43 -13.00 -4.24
C ARG A 138 -2.47 -13.31 -5.38
N ALA A 139 -1.21 -12.86 -5.27
CA ALA A 139 -0.17 -13.13 -6.26
C ALA A 139 0.09 -14.64 -6.41
N SER A 140 0.09 -15.39 -5.29
CA SER A 140 0.25 -16.86 -5.31
C SER A 140 -0.87 -17.55 -6.12
N ILE A 141 -2.12 -17.11 -5.93
CA ILE A 141 -3.27 -17.65 -6.67
C ILE A 141 -3.22 -17.29 -8.15
N GLU A 142 -2.89 -16.05 -8.51
CA GLU A 142 -2.74 -15.64 -9.92
C GLU A 142 -1.61 -16.40 -10.63
N ASN A 143 -0.50 -16.64 -9.93
CA ASN A 143 0.57 -17.50 -10.41
C ASN A 143 0.11 -18.95 -10.60
N ALA A 144 -0.73 -19.48 -9.69
CA ALA A 144 -1.31 -20.81 -9.85
C ALA A 144 -2.24 -20.89 -11.06
N CYS A 145 -3.06 -19.86 -11.31
CA CYS A 145 -3.89 -19.75 -12.52
C CYS A 145 -3.03 -19.73 -13.80
N THR A 146 -1.90 -19.02 -13.77
CA THR A 146 -0.96 -18.98 -14.89
C THR A 146 -0.28 -20.34 -15.11
N ARG A 147 0.00 -21.11 -14.05
CA ARG A 147 0.50 -22.49 -14.22
C ARG A 147 -0.55 -23.42 -14.80
N ILE A 148 -1.84 -23.23 -14.51
CA ILE A 148 -2.92 -23.98 -15.16
C ILE A 148 -2.94 -23.67 -16.67
N SER A 149 -2.86 -22.40 -17.07
CA SER A 149 -2.88 -22.04 -18.51
C SER A 149 -1.67 -22.59 -19.28
N LYS A 150 -0.54 -22.78 -18.60
CA LYS A 150 0.67 -23.43 -19.14
C LYS A 150 0.64 -24.97 -19.08
N GLY A 151 -0.42 -25.57 -18.52
CA GLY A 151 -0.52 -27.03 -18.34
C GLY A 151 0.39 -27.62 -17.25
N GLN A 152 0.94 -26.78 -16.36
CA GLN A 152 1.89 -27.16 -15.30
C GLN A 152 1.20 -27.51 -13.96
N SER A 153 -0.11 -27.29 -13.84
CA SER A 153 -0.89 -27.58 -12.63
C SER A 153 -2.32 -27.95 -13.02
N ARG A 154 -2.96 -28.82 -12.23
CA ARG A 154 -4.35 -29.25 -12.50
C ARG A 154 -5.33 -28.29 -11.84
N HIS A 155 -6.33 -27.85 -12.60
CA HIS A 155 -7.40 -26.98 -12.13
C HIS A 155 -8.04 -27.42 -10.79
N PRO A 156 -8.52 -28.68 -10.61
CA PRO A 156 -9.19 -29.07 -9.37
C PRO A 156 -8.29 -29.01 -8.14
N GLU A 157 -6.98 -29.27 -8.29
CA GLU A 157 -6.01 -29.23 -7.20
C GLU A 157 -5.79 -27.79 -6.72
N VAL A 158 -5.62 -26.85 -7.65
CA VAL A 158 -5.44 -25.43 -7.34
C VAL A 158 -6.68 -24.84 -6.67
N VAL A 159 -7.88 -25.17 -7.16
CA VAL A 159 -9.14 -24.71 -6.57
C VAL A 159 -9.29 -25.26 -5.15
N ALA A 160 -9.12 -26.56 -4.95
CA ALA A 160 -9.26 -27.18 -3.63
C ALA A 160 -8.23 -26.63 -2.63
N HIS A 161 -7.00 -26.40 -3.07
CA HIS A 161 -5.96 -25.78 -2.24
C HIS A 161 -6.34 -24.34 -1.84
N SER A 162 -6.77 -23.52 -2.81
CA SER A 162 -7.13 -22.12 -2.58
C SER A 162 -8.34 -22.00 -1.62
N LEU A 163 -9.34 -22.87 -1.78
CA LEU A 163 -10.51 -22.90 -0.89
C LEU A 163 -10.10 -23.29 0.55
N ARG A 164 -9.28 -24.33 0.73
CA ARG A 164 -8.79 -24.72 2.08
C ARG A 164 -7.93 -23.64 2.73
N MET A 165 -7.18 -22.88 1.95
CA MET A 165 -6.42 -21.73 2.46
C MET A 165 -7.37 -20.64 2.98
N PHE A 166 -8.36 -20.23 2.17
CA PHE A 166 -9.32 -19.20 2.56
C PHE A 166 -10.29 -19.65 3.65
N GLU A 167 -10.63 -20.93 3.72
CA GLU A 167 -11.44 -21.50 4.81
C GLU A 167 -10.75 -21.30 6.16
N ARG A 168 -9.47 -21.64 6.27
CA ARG A 168 -8.68 -21.42 7.50
C ARG A 168 -8.62 -19.94 7.88
N LYS A 169 -8.39 -19.06 6.90
CA LYS A 169 -8.40 -17.61 7.12
C LYS A 169 -9.77 -17.09 7.55
N PHE A 170 -10.84 -17.62 6.97
CA PHE A 170 -12.21 -17.25 7.32
C PHE A 170 -12.59 -17.69 8.74
N VAL A 171 -12.20 -18.91 9.15
CA VAL A 171 -12.37 -19.38 10.53
C VAL A 171 -11.62 -18.47 11.50
N ASN A 172 -10.38 -18.09 11.18
CA ASN A 172 -9.62 -17.14 11.99
C ASN A 172 -10.29 -15.76 12.05
N TYR A 173 -10.80 -15.27 10.91
CA TYR A 173 -11.58 -14.04 10.84
C TYR A 173 -12.81 -14.07 11.76
N CYS A 174 -13.58 -15.16 11.76
CA CYS A 174 -14.74 -15.28 12.63
C CYS A 174 -14.40 -15.23 14.12
N ARG A 175 -13.20 -15.71 14.51
CA ARG A 175 -12.74 -15.67 15.91
C ARG A 175 -12.36 -14.26 16.38
N LEU A 176 -11.90 -13.41 15.47
CA LEU A 176 -11.38 -12.07 15.75
C LEU A 176 -12.24 -10.96 15.12
N VAL A 177 -13.50 -11.27 14.82
CA VAL A 177 -14.42 -10.36 14.11
C VAL A 177 -14.72 -9.09 14.92
N ASP A 178 -14.56 -9.14 16.24
CA ASP A 178 -14.71 -8.05 17.19
C ASP A 178 -13.75 -6.88 16.94
N ARG A 179 -12.62 -7.12 16.27
CA ARG A 179 -11.64 -6.10 15.90
C ARG A 179 -12.17 -5.13 14.83
N LEU A 180 -12.98 -5.61 13.89
CA LEU A 180 -13.48 -4.79 12.78
C LEU A 180 -14.41 -3.65 13.24
N PRO A 181 -15.44 -3.92 14.07
CA PRO A 181 -16.31 -2.88 14.63
C PRO A 181 -15.56 -1.83 15.44
N LEU A 182 -14.55 -2.22 16.22
CA LEU A 182 -13.70 -1.28 16.95
C LEU A 182 -13.00 -0.30 16.01
N MET A 183 -12.42 -0.79 14.91
CA MET A 183 -11.77 0.07 13.90
C MET A 183 -12.77 0.97 13.18
N LEU A 184 -13.95 0.45 12.86
CA LEU A 184 -15.01 1.23 12.23
C LEU A 184 -15.51 2.35 13.15
N ALA A 185 -15.69 2.07 14.44
CA ALA A 185 -16.10 3.07 15.43
C ALA A 185 -15.11 4.24 15.50
N ILE A 186 -13.81 3.95 15.50
CA ILE A 186 -12.77 5.00 15.49
C ILE A 186 -12.82 5.83 14.20
N ALA A 187 -12.93 5.18 13.05
CA ALA A 187 -12.97 5.90 11.77
C ALA A 187 -14.21 6.78 11.64
N LEU A 188 -15.38 6.30 12.09
CA LEU A 188 -16.62 7.07 12.10
C LEU A 188 -16.58 8.20 13.14
N SER A 189 -15.98 7.97 14.31
CA SER A 189 -15.72 9.00 15.31
C SER A 189 -14.90 10.16 14.74
N LYS A 190 -13.79 9.84 14.05
CA LYS A 190 -12.92 10.83 13.39
C LYS A 190 -13.66 11.63 12.32
N LYS A 191 -14.59 10.99 11.57
CA LYS A 191 -15.43 11.68 10.56
C LYS A 191 -16.50 12.58 11.19
N SER A 192 -17.09 12.18 12.32
CA SER A 192 -18.15 12.92 12.99
C SER A 192 -17.65 14.00 13.97
N GLY A 193 -16.35 14.05 14.26
CA GLY A 193 -15.77 14.96 15.27
C GLY A 193 -16.21 14.65 16.70
N ARG A 194 -16.83 13.50 16.94
CA ARG A 194 -17.31 13.04 18.25
C ARG A 194 -16.37 11.96 18.73
N ALA A 195 -15.63 12.20 19.82
CA ALA A 195 -14.72 11.21 20.40
C ALA A 195 -15.51 9.93 20.77
N PRO A 196 -14.90 8.73 20.62
CA PRO A 196 -15.54 7.51 21.05
C PRO A 196 -15.68 7.57 22.57
N ALA A 197 -16.93 7.49 23.07
CA ALA A 197 -17.20 7.51 24.50
C ALA A 197 -17.24 6.08 25.02
N GLY A 198 -16.48 5.76 26.07
CA GLY A 198 -16.51 4.45 26.74
C GLY A 198 -15.14 3.94 27.18
N ALA A 199 -15.13 2.91 28.05
CA ALA A 199 -13.91 2.29 28.56
C ALA A 199 -13.04 1.64 27.46
N ASN A 200 -13.65 1.26 26.33
CA ASN A 200 -12.99 0.61 25.20
C ASN A 200 -12.33 1.60 24.22
N ALA A 201 -12.51 2.91 24.38
CA ALA A 201 -11.95 3.92 23.48
C ALA A 201 -10.41 3.93 23.49
N ALA A 202 -9.80 3.91 24.68
CA ALA A 202 -8.34 3.89 24.83
C ALA A 202 -7.73 2.61 24.25
N TYR A 203 -8.37 1.46 24.48
CA TYR A 203 -7.95 0.17 23.91
C TYR A 203 -8.05 0.15 22.38
N ALA A 204 -9.12 0.72 21.83
CA ALA A 204 -9.30 0.82 20.39
C ALA A 204 -8.24 1.74 19.75
N GLU A 205 -7.89 2.86 20.39
CA GLU A 205 -6.84 3.76 19.92
C GLU A 205 -5.45 3.11 19.92
N GLU A 206 -5.15 2.30 20.95
CA GLU A 206 -3.92 1.50 21.01
C GLU A 206 -3.86 0.48 19.86
N LEU A 207 -4.94 -0.27 19.62
CA LEU A 207 -5.04 -1.20 18.50
C LEU A 207 -4.91 -0.50 17.13
N TRP A 208 -5.47 0.70 17.00
CA TRP A 208 -5.32 1.51 15.79
C TRP A 208 -3.85 1.88 15.56
N ALA A 209 -3.15 2.32 16.60
CA ALA A 209 -1.73 2.67 16.53
C ALA A 209 -0.86 1.44 16.22
N GLU A 210 -1.16 0.30 16.84
CA GLU A 210 -0.50 -0.98 16.56
C GLU A 210 -0.69 -1.38 15.09
N SER A 211 -1.93 -1.35 14.60
CA SER A 211 -2.23 -1.67 13.20
C SER A 211 -1.53 -0.72 12.22
N ALA A 212 -1.50 0.59 12.52
CA ALA A 212 -0.79 1.57 11.71
C ALA A 212 0.71 1.30 11.66
N LYS A 213 1.31 0.92 12.79
CA LYS A 213 2.72 0.52 12.86
C LYS A 213 2.97 -0.74 12.03
N LEU A 214 2.12 -1.77 12.15
CA LEU A 214 2.23 -2.99 11.36
C LEU A 214 2.19 -2.70 9.87
N ILE A 215 1.28 -1.85 9.40
CA ILE A 215 1.19 -1.46 7.98
C ILE A 215 2.45 -0.70 7.52
N GLN A 216 3.01 0.17 8.36
CA GLN A 216 4.21 0.94 8.04
C GLN A 216 5.48 0.08 8.01
N GLU A 217 5.56 -0.97 8.83
CA GLU A 217 6.71 -1.87 8.92
C GLU A 217 6.75 -2.90 7.78
N VAL A 218 5.70 -2.99 6.95
CA VAL A 218 5.70 -3.87 5.78
C VAL A 218 6.75 -3.40 4.77
N SER A 219 7.91 -4.05 4.83
CA SER A 219 8.96 -3.86 3.84
C SER A 219 8.63 -4.58 2.53
N LEU A 220 8.91 -3.91 1.42
CA LEU A 220 8.84 -4.46 0.08
C LEU A 220 9.70 -5.74 -0.06
N GLU A 221 10.87 -5.77 0.57
CA GLU A 221 11.78 -6.93 0.50
C GLU A 221 11.19 -8.17 1.17
N ASP A 222 10.48 -7.98 2.27
CA ASP A 222 9.84 -9.07 3.00
C ASP A 222 8.67 -9.66 2.19
N LEU A 223 7.93 -8.80 1.49
CA LEU A 223 6.86 -9.26 0.60
C LEU A 223 7.38 -10.10 -0.58
N LEU A 224 8.52 -9.71 -1.15
CA LEU A 224 9.13 -10.46 -2.26
C LEU A 224 9.71 -11.80 -1.79
N LYS A 225 10.37 -11.85 -0.62
CA LYS A 225 10.84 -13.11 -0.02
C LYS A 225 9.69 -14.06 0.31
N ARG A 226 8.58 -13.53 0.84
CA ARG A 226 7.36 -14.33 1.10
C ARG A 226 6.76 -14.89 -0.19
N ARG A 227 6.76 -14.13 -1.28
CA ARG A 227 6.29 -14.63 -2.60
C ARG A 227 7.06 -15.87 -3.06
N GLU A 228 8.37 -15.89 -2.88
CA GLU A 228 9.22 -17.02 -3.31
C GLU A 228 9.08 -18.24 -2.40
N ASN A 229 8.85 -18.01 -1.11
CA ASN A 229 8.70 -19.08 -0.11
C ASN A 229 7.28 -19.66 -0.01
N VAL A 230 6.26 -19.04 -0.62
CA VAL A 230 4.95 -19.69 -0.83
C VAL A 230 5.10 -20.70 -1.98
N ASP A 231 5.95 -21.69 -1.76
CA ASP A 231 6.03 -22.87 -2.60
C ASP A 231 4.80 -23.73 -2.26
N LEU A 232 3.86 -23.80 -3.19
CA LEU A 232 2.59 -24.51 -3.05
C LEU A 232 2.75 -26.02 -2.82
N ARG A 233 3.99 -26.52 -2.82
CA ARG A 233 4.38 -27.91 -2.53
C ARG A 233 4.71 -28.18 -1.07
N THR A 234 5.07 -27.17 -0.26
CA THR A 234 5.58 -27.37 1.12
C THR A 234 4.62 -26.90 2.21
N ALA A 235 3.56 -26.16 1.87
CA ALA A 235 2.49 -25.78 2.81
C ALA A 235 1.60 -26.97 3.26
N SER A 236 2.04 -28.21 3.03
CA SER A 236 1.48 -29.42 3.63
C SER A 236 2.16 -29.83 4.94
N ASP A 237 3.26 -29.18 5.37
CA ASP A 237 4.04 -29.72 6.51
C ASP A 237 4.86 -28.68 7.30
N THR A 238 4.33 -27.49 7.57
CA THR A 238 4.84 -26.67 8.68
C THR A 238 3.94 -26.91 9.89
N GLY A 239 4.39 -27.84 10.74
CA GLY A 239 3.76 -28.19 12.01
C GLY A 239 3.69 -27.01 12.98
N GLU A 240 2.64 -26.21 12.86
CA GLU A 240 2.05 -25.58 14.03
C GLU A 240 1.33 -26.68 14.82
N PRO A 241 1.50 -26.76 16.16
CA PRO A 241 0.92 -27.84 16.93
C PRO A 241 -0.60 -27.82 16.77
N GLU A 242 -1.16 -28.96 16.36
CA GLU A 242 -2.58 -29.29 16.52
C GLU A 242 -2.91 -29.24 18.03
N THR A 243 -3.15 -28.06 18.58
CA THR A 243 -4.05 -27.93 19.73
C THR A 243 -5.46 -27.79 19.18
N ALA A 244 -5.95 -28.90 18.62
CA ALA A 244 -7.35 -29.14 18.37
C ALA A 244 -8.07 -29.30 19.72
N ALA A 245 -8.37 -28.18 20.37
CA ALA A 245 -9.45 -28.12 21.34
C ALA A 245 -10.67 -27.54 20.62
N ALA A 246 -11.62 -28.42 20.34
CA ALA A 246 -12.93 -28.07 19.83
C ALA A 246 -13.57 -26.98 20.71
N ALA A 247 -13.73 -25.78 20.15
CA ALA A 247 -14.65 -24.78 20.64
C ALA A 247 -15.58 -24.42 19.48
N GLU A 248 -16.64 -25.23 19.35
CA GLU A 248 -17.82 -24.89 18.58
C GLU A 248 -18.49 -23.67 19.25
N GLY A 249 -18.12 -22.47 18.81
CA GLY A 249 -18.91 -21.26 19.04
C GLY A 249 -19.67 -20.92 17.75
N PRO A 250 -20.99 -20.74 17.76
CA PRO A 250 -21.74 -20.45 16.54
C PRO A 250 -21.28 -19.10 15.98
N ALA A 251 -21.04 -19.03 14.67
CA ALA A 251 -20.59 -17.83 13.94
C ALA A 251 -21.47 -16.57 14.15
N GLY A 252 -22.61 -16.69 14.83
CA GLY A 252 -23.47 -15.58 15.24
C GLY A 252 -23.04 -14.85 16.51
N GLU A 253 -22.29 -15.47 17.42
CA GLU A 253 -21.86 -14.81 18.68
C GLU A 253 -20.91 -13.63 18.41
N GLY A 254 -19.98 -13.78 17.46
CA GLY A 254 -19.06 -12.71 17.10
C GLY A 254 -19.75 -11.48 16.50
N VAL A 255 -20.83 -11.68 15.74
CA VAL A 255 -21.63 -10.58 15.15
C VAL A 255 -22.47 -9.86 16.22
N LEU A 256 -23.05 -10.62 17.16
CA LEU A 256 -23.77 -10.05 18.31
C LEU A 256 -22.81 -9.29 19.24
N GLN A 257 -21.60 -9.82 19.47
CA GLN A 257 -20.56 -9.16 20.24
C GLN A 257 -20.10 -7.86 19.55
N ALA A 258 -19.89 -7.92 18.23
CA ALA A 258 -19.57 -6.76 17.39
C ALA A 258 -20.64 -5.65 17.49
N GLN A 259 -21.91 -6.03 17.42
CA GLN A 259 -23.02 -5.09 17.55
C GLN A 259 -23.08 -4.47 18.95
N ARG A 260 -22.89 -5.26 20.01
CA ARG A 260 -22.80 -4.76 21.39
C ARG A 260 -21.65 -3.77 21.58
N VAL A 261 -20.48 -4.07 21.01
CA VAL A 261 -19.31 -3.17 21.07
C VAL A 261 -19.61 -1.85 20.37
N LEU A 262 -20.29 -1.86 19.22
CA LEU A 262 -20.73 -0.63 18.55
C LEU A 262 -21.75 0.15 19.39
N GLU A 263 -22.71 -0.54 20.00
CA GLU A 263 -23.70 0.07 20.91
C GLU A 263 -23.03 0.70 22.14
N GLU A 264 -22.08 0.01 22.78
CA GLU A 264 -21.28 0.52 23.91
C GLU A 264 -20.45 1.75 23.54
N LEU A 265 -19.93 1.80 22.30
CA LEU A 265 -19.18 2.94 21.77
C LEU A 265 -20.09 4.09 21.30
N GLY A 266 -21.41 3.97 21.46
CA GLY A 266 -22.38 5.01 21.12
C GLY A 266 -22.79 5.04 19.64
N PHE A 267 -22.54 3.95 18.90
CA PHE A 267 -22.89 3.76 17.49
C PHE A 267 -24.06 2.79 17.29
N GLY A 268 -24.91 2.62 18.30
CA GLY A 268 -26.15 1.85 18.20
C GLY A 268 -27.15 2.45 17.21
N PRO A 269 -28.15 1.66 16.75
CA PRO A 269 -29.17 2.15 15.83
C PRO A 269 -29.85 3.39 16.43
N ALA A 270 -29.92 4.47 15.64
CA ALA A 270 -30.67 5.66 16.03
C ALA A 270 -32.13 5.25 16.26
N GLU A 271 -32.69 5.54 17.44
CA GLU A 271 -34.12 5.40 17.68
C GLU A 271 -34.85 6.17 16.56
N GLY A 272 -35.56 5.41 15.71
CA GLY A 272 -36.38 6.00 14.66
C GLY A 272 -37.47 6.89 15.28
N PRO A 273 -38.00 7.88 14.52
CA PRO A 273 -39.05 8.74 15.04
C PRO A 273 -40.27 7.88 15.35
N GLY A 274 -40.64 7.82 16.64
CA GLY A 274 -41.91 7.27 17.13
C GLY A 274 -43.10 8.18 16.85
#